data_AF-A0A1K1LUL3-F1
#
_entry.id   AF-A0A1K1LUL3-F1
#
_cell.length_a   1.000
_cell.length_b   1.000
_cell.length_c   1.000
_cell.angle_alpha   90.00
_cell.angle_beta   90.00
_cell.angle_gamma   90.00
#
_symmetry.space_group_name_H-M   'P 1'
#
loop_
_entity.id
_entity.type
_entity.pdbx_description
1 polymer ?
#
loop_
_entity_poly.entity_id
_entity_poly.type
_entity_poly.pdbx_seq_one_letter_code
_entity_poly.pdbx_strand_id
1 'polypeptide(L)' 'MIIHIRAGRWLARLRFALVFVVCTFALYHLLIVAASFLEPVHRYKEPSGRAIKVFKQDSAIVANPQGMGDRLRLFYKIGE' A
#
# COMPACT_ATOMS: atom_id res chain seq x y z
N MET A 1 3.94 47.51 -25.89
CA MET A 1 4.79 46.36 -26.34
C MET A 1 5.17 45.37 -25.23
N ILE A 2 5.30 45.80 -23.96
CA ILE A 2 5.75 44.94 -22.84
C ILE A 2 4.72 43.87 -22.42
N ILE A 3 3.42 44.15 -22.55
CA ILE A 3 2.34 43.25 -22.11
C ILE A 3 2.23 42.01 -23.00
N HIS A 4 2.38 42.16 -24.32
CA HIS A 4 2.35 41.04 -25.27
C HIS A 4 3.49 40.04 -25.06
N ILE A 5 4.71 40.52 -24.76
CA ILE A 5 5.88 39.67 -24.50
C ILE A 5 5.70 38.87 -23.20
N ARG A 6 5.01 39.44 -22.21
CA ARG A 6 4.69 38.76 -20.95
C ARG A 6 3.60 37.71 -21.18
N ALA A 7 2.53 38.04 -21.90
CA ALA A 7 1.42 37.15 -22.20
C ALA A 7 1.85 35.85 -22.92
N GLY A 8 2.73 35.93 -23.92
CA GLY A 8 3.23 34.74 -24.62
C GLY A 8 3.99 33.77 -23.71
N ARG A 9 4.76 34.28 -22.75
CA ARG A 9 5.48 33.46 -21.76
C ARG A 9 4.54 32.79 -20.75
N TRP A 10 3.45 33.46 -20.36
CA TRP A 10 2.43 32.87 -19.49
C TRP A 10 1.62 31.80 -20.22
N LEU A 11 1.33 32.00 -21.50
CA LEU A 11 0.62 31.02 -22.32
C LEU A 11 1.42 29.72 -22.49
N ALA A 12 2.75 29.83 -22.68
CA ALA A 12 3.63 28.66 -22.73
C ALA A 12 3.64 27.86 -21.41
N ARG A 13 3.64 28.57 -20.26
CA ARG A 13 3.56 27.94 -18.93
C ARG A 13 2.21 27.26 -18.68
N LEU A 14 1.11 27.90 -19.10
CA LEU A 14 -0.22 27.29 -19.01
C LEU A 14 -0.32 26.02 -19.86
N ARG A 15 0.23 26.03 -21.06
CA ARG A 15 0.28 24.84 -21.91
C ARG A 15 1.08 23.71 -21.25
N PHE A 16 2.22 24.02 -20.65
CA PHE A 16 3.00 23.05 -19.91
C PHE A 16 2.23 22.51 -18.69
N ALA A 17 1.60 23.39 -17.90
CA ALA A 17 0.81 23.00 -16.75
C ALA A 17 -0.37 22.10 -17.15
N LEU A 18 -1.04 22.40 -18.26
CA LEU A 18 -2.13 21.58 -18.78
C LEU A 18 -1.65 20.19 -19.18
N VAL A 19 -0.54 20.08 -19.92
CA VAL A 19 0.06 18.79 -20.28
C VAL A 19 0.49 18.02 -19.03
N PHE A 20 1.09 18.71 -18.05
CA PHE A 20 1.48 18.10 -16.79
C PHE A 20 0.29 17.50 -16.05
N VAL A 21 -0.81 18.26 -15.89
CA VAL A 21 -2.04 17.78 -15.25
C VAL A 21 -2.60 16.57 -15.98
N VAL A 22 -2.68 16.61 -17.31
CA VAL A 22 -3.16 15.47 -18.12
C VAL A 22 -2.29 14.23 -17.90
N CYS A 23 -0.96 14.37 -17.89
CA CYS A 23 -0.04 13.28 -17.59
C CYS A 23 -0.23 12.74 -16.16
N THR A 24 -0.43 13.61 -15.17
CA THR A 24 -0.66 13.21 -13.78
C THR A 24 -1.95 12.38 -13.67
N PHE A 25 -3.04 12.81 -14.30
CA PHE A 25 -4.29 12.05 -14.34
C PHE A 25 -4.12 10.70 -15.05
N ALA A 26 -3.45 10.68 -16.19
CA ALA A 26 -3.17 9.43 -16.91
C ALA A 26 -2.37 8.44 -16.06
N LEU A 27 -1.34 8.93 -15.37
CA LEU A 27 -0.52 8.11 -14.47
C LEU A 27 -1.32 7.61 -13.27
N TYR A 28 -2.16 8.46 -12.68
CA TYR A 28 -3.02 8.08 -11.56
C TYR A 28 -3.96 6.93 -11.94
N HIS A 29 -4.62 7.01 -13.10
CA HIS A 29 -5.47 5.92 -13.58
C HIS A 29 -4.69 4.65 -13.91
N LEU A 30 -3.49 4.78 -14.50
CA LEU A 30 -2.60 3.65 -14.72
C LEU A 30 -2.25 2.94 -13.41
N LEU A 31 -1.97 3.69 -12.35
CA LEU A 31 -1.65 3.15 -11.03
C LEU A 31 -2.86 2.49 -10.36
N ILE A 32 -4.09 3.01 -10.53
CA ILE A 32 -5.31 2.34 -10.05
C ILE A 32 -5.46 0.98 -10.72
N VAL A 33 -5.27 0.93 -12.04
CA VAL A 33 -5.36 -0.32 -12.80
C VAL A 33 -4.24 -1.27 -12.37
N ALA A 34 -3.02 -0.78 -12.17
CA ALA A 34 -1.92 -1.60 -11.65
C ALA A 34 -2.20 -2.13 -10.23
N ALA A 35 -2.81 -1.31 -9.38
CA ALA A 35 -3.18 -1.70 -8.02
C ALA A 35 -4.24 -2.80 -8.01
N SER A 36 -5.22 -2.76 -8.92
CA SER A 36 -6.22 -3.83 -9.03
C SER A 36 -5.64 -5.17 -9.49
N PHE A 37 -4.50 -5.17 -10.20
CA PHE A 37 -3.74 -6.40 -10.48
C PHE A 37 -2.97 -6.91 -9.26
N LEU A 38 -2.53 -6.01 -8.37
CA LEU A 38 -1.72 -6.37 -7.20
C LEU A 38 -2.56 -6.78 -6.00
N GLU A 39 -3.79 -6.28 -5.89
CA GLU A 39 -4.74 -6.72 -4.87
C GLU A 39 -5.53 -7.94 -5.37
N PRO A 40 -5.26 -9.15 -4.84
CA PRO A 40 -6.18 -10.25 -5.06
C PRO A 40 -7.54 -9.83 -4.48
N VAL A 41 -8.58 -9.86 -5.32
CA VAL A 41 -9.99 -9.54 -5.01
C VAL A 41 -10.52 -10.21 -3.72
N HIS A 42 -9.80 -11.20 -3.20
CA HIS A 42 -10.15 -11.98 -2.02
C HIS A 42 -9.08 -11.88 -0.91
N ARG A 43 -8.65 -10.68 -0.53
CA ARG A 43 -7.69 -10.50 0.59
C ARG A 43 -8.23 -11.07 1.92
N TYR A 44 -9.54 -11.17 2.08
CA TYR A 44 -10.21 -11.79 3.24
C TYR A 44 -11.40 -12.64 2.80
N LYS A 45 -11.16 -13.72 2.05
CA LYS A 45 -12.19 -14.76 1.93
C LYS A 45 -12.34 -15.39 3.32
N GLU A 46 -13.55 -15.36 3.89
CA GLU A 46 -13.82 -16.12 5.12
C GLU A 46 -13.37 -17.57 4.89
N PRO A 47 -12.55 -18.14 5.78
CA PRO A 47 -12.06 -19.49 5.60
C PRO A 47 -13.27 -20.43 5.56
N SER A 48 -13.55 -20.99 4.37
CA SER A 48 -14.61 -21.98 4.20
C SER A 48 -14.13 -23.31 4.78
N GLY A 49 -14.27 -23.45 6.09
CA GLY A 49 -13.83 -24.62 6.83
C GLY A 49 -14.27 -24.56 8.29
N ARG A 50 -14.57 -25.73 8.87
CA ARG A 50 -14.92 -25.84 10.28
C ARG A 50 -13.75 -25.37 11.13
N ALA A 51 -13.95 -24.36 11.98
CA ALA A 51 -12.92 -23.88 12.90
C ALA A 51 -12.52 -25.00 13.86
N ILE A 52 -11.31 -25.54 13.69
CA ILE A 52 -10.74 -26.51 14.61
C ILE A 52 -9.87 -25.71 15.58
N LYS A 53 -10.24 -25.71 16.86
CA LYS A 53 -9.43 -25.10 17.92
C LYS A 53 -8.16 -25.93 18.12
N VAL A 54 -7.06 -25.53 17.50
CA VAL A 54 -5.75 -26.24 17.55
C VAL A 54 -4.96 -25.92 18.84
N PHE A 55 -5.55 -25.21 19.80
CA PHE A 55 -4.95 -25.05 21.11
C PHE A 55 -5.47 -26.14 22.05
N LYS A 56 -4.80 -27.29 22.02
CA LYS A 56 -4.78 -28.17 23.19
C LYS A 56 -3.80 -27.55 24.17
N GLN A 57 -4.35 -26.97 25.23
CA GLN A 57 -3.59 -26.56 26.40
C GLN A 57 -3.27 -27.82 27.21
N ASP A 58 -2.58 -28.79 26.57
CA ASP A 58 -2.04 -29.96 27.24
C ASP A 58 -0.73 -29.50 27.90
N SER A 59 -0.86 -29.11 29.17
CA SER A 59 -0.01 -29.65 30.23
C SER A 59 1.49 -29.74 29.95
N ALA A 60 2.11 -28.70 29.39
CA ALA A 60 3.57 -28.59 29.30
C ALA A 60 4.01 -27.16 29.63
N ILE A 61 3.72 -26.75 30.86
CA ILE A 61 4.51 -25.76 31.59
C ILE A 61 5.89 -26.38 31.81
N VAL A 62 6.75 -26.44 30.79
CA VAL A 62 8.17 -26.73 30.94
C VAL A 62 8.97 -25.95 29.89
N ALA A 63 9.54 -24.83 30.38
CA ALA A 63 10.85 -24.31 29.97
C ALA A 63 11.09 -24.04 28.47
N ASN A 64 10.56 -22.91 27.99
CA ASN A 64 11.42 -22.06 27.18
C ASN A 64 11.09 -20.59 27.50
N PRO A 65 11.96 -19.86 28.22
CA PRO A 65 11.78 -18.42 28.36
C PRO A 65 12.03 -17.84 26.97
N GLN A 66 10.97 -17.67 26.17
CA GLN A 66 11.07 -16.90 24.94
C GLN A 66 11.60 -15.53 25.31
N GLY A 67 12.89 -15.32 25.02
CA GLY A 67 13.58 -14.11 25.42
C GLY A 67 12.91 -12.92 24.78
N MET A 68 12.98 -11.76 25.43
CA MET A 68 12.44 -10.51 24.91
C MET A 68 12.85 -10.26 23.43
N GLY A 69 14.04 -10.70 23.04
CA GLY A 69 14.54 -10.64 21.66
C GLY A 69 13.76 -11.48 20.64
N ASP A 70 13.29 -12.68 20.99
CA ASP A 70 12.49 -13.51 20.09
C ASP A 70 11.12 -12.88 19.83
N ARG A 71 10.58 -12.22 20.85
CA ARG A 71 9.32 -11.48 20.78
C ARG A 71 9.45 -10.22 19.90
N LEU A 72 10.55 -9.47 20.04
CA LEU A 72 10.89 -8.37 19.14
C LEU A 72 11.07 -8.84 17.70
N ARG A 73 11.74 -9.97 17.47
CA ARG A 73 11.94 -10.53 16.13
C ARG A 73 10.62 -10.95 15.48
N LEU A 74 9.68 -11.47 16.28
CA LEU A 74 8.34 -11.81 15.81
C LEU A 74 7.56 -10.54 15.42
N PHE A 75 7.59 -9.50 16.27
CA PHE A 75 6.98 -8.21 16.00
C PHE A 75 7.46 -7.61 14.67
N TYR A 76 8.78 -7.59 14.44
CA TYR A 76 9.34 -7.09 13.17
C TYR A 76 9.00 -7.95 11.95
N LYS A 77 8.69 -9.24 12.11
CA LYS A 77 8.40 -10.15 11.00
C LYS A 77 6.93 -10.21 10.62
N ILE A 78 6.05 -10.26 11.61
CA ILE A 78 4.62 -10.54 11.40
C ILE A 78 3.80 -9.26 11.59
N GLY A 79 4.33 -8.26 12.31
CA GLY A 79 3.60 -7.04 12.65
C GLY A 79 2.38 -7.37 13.49
N GLU A 80 2.56 -7.46 14.81
CA GLU A 80 1.39 -7.31 15.69
C GLU A 80 0.96 -5.84 15.69
#